data_AF-A0A4Y9QA02-F1
#
_entry.id   AF-A0A4Y9QA02-F1
#
_cell.length_a   1.000
_cell.length_b   1.000
_cell.length_c   1.000
_cell.angle_alpha   90.00
_cell.angle_beta   90.00
_cell.angle_gamma   90.00
#
_symmetry.space_group_name_H-M   'P 1'
#
loop_
_entity.id
_entity.type
_entity.pdbx_description
1 polymer ?
#
loop_
_entity_poly.entity_id
_entity_poly.type
_entity_poly.pdbx_seq_one_letter_code
_entity_poly.pdbx_strand_id
1 'polypeptide(L)'
;GSEVLVERFIPGDEHRLLVVGGRLVAAARGELAIVTGDGVSTVEQLINSQINTDPRRGTTEDFPLNLVLIDEDPAVRLELKRQGYEPESVPEQGKQVLVQRNGNVAFDVTDKVHPEVAAVASLAARVVGLDIAGVDLVAEDISRPLEAQGGAIVEVNAGPGLLMHLKPANGEARPVGQAIVDHLFGAEESGRIPVVGVAGTKGKTMVARLIARLLTLQGNYVGLACSEGLFFNERRIRKTDSTGWESAQRIFLNRAVEAAVVENSCRTMLAEGLAYDRCQVGVVTNLDRAATLPEYYVETEEQLRNVVRTQVDVVLPEGAAVLNAADAQVAGLAELCDGEVVFFASSQDAGPIAAHLAHGGRAVFLRGEQIMFAHGKEETAVSQLADVALAIDITQPGHVENVLAAVAAAWALDLPVDLIRDGIEAVDDVGADKK
;
A
#
# COMPACT_ATOMS: atom_id res chain seq x y z
N GLY A 1 13.95 -33.57 -6.44
CA GLY A 1 14.08 -33.68 -7.91
C GLY A 1 15.10 -34.75 -8.22
N SER A 2 14.83 -35.61 -9.19
CA SER A 2 15.77 -36.64 -9.69
C SER A 2 16.34 -36.29 -11.06
N GLU A 3 16.18 -35.05 -11.49
CA GLU A 3 16.58 -34.58 -12.82
C GLU A 3 17.96 -33.93 -12.75
N VAL A 4 18.75 -34.13 -13.81
CA VAL A 4 20.10 -33.60 -13.95
C VAL A 4 20.08 -32.54 -15.04
N LEU A 5 20.51 -31.32 -14.70
CA LEU A 5 20.67 -30.22 -15.64
C LEU A 5 22.13 -30.20 -16.13
N VAL A 6 22.32 -30.10 -17.44
CA VAL A 6 23.64 -29.97 -18.08
C VAL A 6 23.69 -28.66 -18.83
N GLU A 7 24.61 -27.79 -18.44
CA GLU A 7 24.72 -26.42 -18.96
C GLU A 7 26.12 -26.14 -19.49
N ARG A 8 26.22 -25.09 -20.31
CA ARG A 8 27.50 -24.59 -20.81
C ARG A 8 28.24 -23.89 -19.66
N PHE A 9 29.50 -24.24 -19.45
CA PHE A 9 30.37 -23.55 -18.52
C PHE A 9 30.74 -22.15 -19.03
N ILE A 10 30.55 -21.12 -18.20
CA ILE A 10 30.92 -19.73 -18.47
C ILE A 10 32.07 -19.35 -17.54
N PRO A 11 33.23 -18.90 -18.05
CA PRO A 11 34.32 -18.43 -17.21
C PRO A 11 34.03 -17.03 -16.65
N GLY A 12 34.41 -16.80 -15.39
CA GLY A 12 34.31 -15.49 -14.75
C GLY A 12 33.85 -15.56 -13.29
N ASP A 13 33.64 -14.39 -12.71
CA ASP A 13 33.07 -14.22 -11.39
C ASP A 13 31.53 -14.14 -11.49
N GLU A 14 30.84 -14.68 -10.49
CA GLU A 14 29.40 -14.52 -10.33
C GLU A 14 29.06 -13.13 -9.80
N HIS A 15 28.04 -12.53 -10.41
CA HIS A 15 27.51 -11.23 -10.05
C HIS A 15 26.00 -11.34 -9.89
N ARG A 16 25.47 -10.67 -8.87
CA ARG A 16 24.04 -10.49 -8.64
C ARG A 16 23.70 -9.03 -8.82
N LEU A 17 22.92 -8.75 -9.85
CA LEU A 17 22.47 -7.41 -10.21
C LEU A 17 21.02 -7.24 -9.77
N LEU A 18 20.67 -6.09 -9.21
CA LEU A 18 19.30 -5.76 -8.86
C LEU A 18 18.77 -4.71 -9.83
N VAL A 19 17.73 -5.08 -10.58
CA VAL A 19 16.99 -4.19 -11.46
C VAL A 19 15.68 -3.82 -10.78
N VAL A 20 15.35 -2.52 -10.77
CA VAL A 20 14.10 -1.97 -10.25
C VAL A 20 13.57 -0.94 -11.25
N GLY A 21 12.32 -1.11 -11.70
CA GLY A 21 11.68 -0.20 -12.65
C GLY A 21 12.47 -0.04 -13.96
N GLY A 22 13.07 -1.15 -14.43
CA GLY A 22 13.89 -1.18 -15.65
C GLY A 22 15.26 -0.49 -15.54
N ARG A 23 15.72 -0.16 -14.33
CA ARG A 23 17.04 0.42 -14.06
C ARG A 23 17.85 -0.49 -13.15
N LEU A 24 19.14 -0.66 -13.45
CA LEU A 24 20.08 -1.29 -12.52
C LEU A 24 20.31 -0.36 -11.32
N VAL A 25 20.00 -0.82 -10.11
CA VAL A 25 20.13 -0.02 -8.88
C VAL A 25 21.25 -0.50 -7.96
N ALA A 26 21.66 -1.77 -8.10
CA ALA A 26 22.78 -2.32 -7.36
C ALA A 26 23.40 -3.51 -8.09
N ALA A 27 24.67 -3.79 -7.82
CA ALA A 27 25.36 -4.99 -8.25
C ALA A 27 26.33 -5.45 -7.17
N ALA A 28 26.32 -6.74 -6.89
CA ALA A 28 27.26 -7.37 -5.98
C ALA A 28 28.01 -8.48 -6.71
N ARG A 29 29.27 -8.72 -6.31
CA ARG A 29 30.12 -9.78 -6.84
C ARG A 29 30.43 -10.80 -5.75
N GLY A 30 30.54 -12.07 -6.14
CA GLY A 30 31.06 -13.14 -5.30
C GLY A 30 32.54 -12.95 -4.95
N GLU A 31 32.99 -13.70 -3.96
CA GLU A 31 34.41 -13.82 -3.62
C GLU A 31 34.84 -15.29 -3.65
N LEU A 32 36.08 -15.49 -4.07
CA LEU A 32 36.78 -16.76 -3.94
C LEU A 32 37.26 -16.91 -2.49
N ALA A 33 36.77 -17.93 -1.79
CA ALA A 33 37.30 -18.28 -0.48
C ALA A 33 38.53 -19.19 -0.68
N ILE A 34 39.71 -18.73 -0.26
CA ILE A 34 40.98 -19.44 -0.43
C ILE A 34 41.67 -19.56 0.93
N VAL A 35 42.24 -20.71 1.22
CA VAL A 35 43.17 -20.89 2.35
C VAL A 35 44.58 -21.10 1.83
N THR A 36 45.57 -20.64 2.59
CA THR A 36 46.99 -20.84 2.29
C THR A 36 47.57 -21.87 3.26
N GLY A 37 48.13 -22.96 2.72
CA GLY A 37 48.79 -23.99 3.48
C GLY A 37 49.98 -23.46 4.28
N ASP A 38 50.12 -23.90 5.52
CA ASP A 38 51.28 -23.66 6.36
C ASP A 38 52.17 -24.90 6.49
N GLY A 39 51.80 -26.01 5.84
CA GLY A 39 52.48 -27.30 5.89
C GLY A 39 52.22 -28.11 7.16
N VAL A 40 51.36 -27.65 8.06
CA VAL A 40 51.11 -28.29 9.36
C VAL A 40 49.62 -28.47 9.66
N SER A 41 48.81 -27.44 9.44
CA SER A 41 47.37 -27.45 9.71
C SER A 41 46.56 -28.10 8.59
N THR A 42 45.46 -28.75 8.99
CA THR A 42 44.51 -29.35 8.05
C THR A 42 43.71 -28.27 7.31
N VAL A 43 43.13 -28.59 6.15
CA VAL A 43 42.24 -27.67 5.41
C VAL A 43 41.14 -27.11 6.31
N GLU A 44 40.49 -27.96 7.11
CA GLU A 44 39.45 -27.52 8.06
C GLU A 44 39.98 -26.52 9.10
N GLN A 45 41.17 -26.76 9.66
CA GLN A 45 41.81 -25.85 10.60
C GLN A 45 42.19 -24.52 9.94
N LEU A 46 42.64 -24.57 8.68
CA LEU A 46 42.98 -23.37 7.91
C LEU A 46 41.73 -22.56 7.57
N ILE A 47 40.59 -23.19 7.24
CA ILE A 47 39.32 -22.49 7.03
C ILE A 47 38.91 -21.78 8.33
N ASN A 48 38.98 -22.49 9.46
CA ASN A 48 38.57 -21.93 10.74
C ASN A 48 39.47 -20.78 11.21
N SER A 49 40.77 -20.82 10.90
CA SER A 49 41.74 -19.80 11.33
C SER A 49 41.91 -18.63 10.35
N GLN A 50 41.73 -18.84 9.05
CA GLN A 50 41.96 -17.83 8.01
C GLN A 50 40.68 -17.22 7.45
N ILE A 51 39.56 -17.97 7.43
CA ILE A 51 38.31 -17.52 6.80
C ILE A 51 37.26 -17.21 7.88
N ASN A 52 36.96 -18.17 8.76
CA ASN A 52 35.88 -18.04 9.75
C ASN A 52 36.23 -17.10 10.93
N THR A 53 37.47 -16.62 11.01
CA THR A 53 37.87 -15.56 11.95
C THR A 53 37.41 -14.17 11.54
N ASP A 54 36.90 -13.99 10.32
CA ASP A 54 36.35 -12.73 9.86
C ASP A 54 35.12 -12.34 10.71
N PRO A 55 35.14 -11.18 11.41
CA PRO A 55 34.03 -10.78 12.28
C PRO A 55 32.73 -10.49 11.51
N ARG A 56 32.80 -10.39 10.17
CA ARG A 56 31.63 -10.27 9.29
C ARG A 56 30.95 -11.61 9.00
N ARG A 57 31.53 -12.73 9.44
CA ARG A 57 30.94 -14.07 9.28
C ARG A 57 30.14 -14.50 10.49
N GLY A 58 28.97 -15.08 10.25
CA GLY A 58 28.15 -15.67 11.32
C GLY A 58 27.03 -16.56 10.79
N THR A 59 26.13 -16.93 11.69
CA THR A 59 25.01 -17.87 11.41
C THR A 59 23.65 -17.18 11.28
N THR A 60 23.59 -15.87 11.53
CA THR A 60 22.36 -15.06 11.44
C THR A 60 22.47 -14.04 10.32
N GLU A 61 21.32 -13.49 9.89
CA GLU A 61 21.23 -12.45 8.85
C GLU A 61 21.88 -11.11 9.24
N ASP A 62 22.34 -10.97 10.49
CA ASP A 62 23.11 -9.82 10.93
C ASP A 62 24.51 -9.78 10.30
N PHE A 63 25.01 -10.95 9.88
CA PHE A 63 26.33 -11.12 9.29
C PHE A 63 26.21 -11.16 7.75
N PRO A 64 26.94 -10.30 7.01
CA PRO A 64 26.87 -10.29 5.55
C PRO A 64 27.53 -11.53 4.92
N LEU A 65 28.37 -12.24 5.67
CA LEU A 65 29.04 -13.46 5.23
C LEU A 65 28.60 -14.65 6.09
N ASN A 66 28.46 -15.81 5.48
CA ASN A 66 28.19 -17.06 6.19
C ASN A 66 29.50 -17.68 6.67
N LEU A 67 29.46 -18.46 7.75
CA LEU A 67 30.58 -19.34 8.10
C LEU A 67 30.75 -20.43 7.04
N VAL A 68 32.00 -20.80 6.76
CA VAL A 68 32.34 -21.90 5.87
C VAL A 68 32.51 -23.16 6.71
N LEU A 69 31.52 -24.05 6.67
CA LEU A 69 31.48 -25.30 7.43
C LEU A 69 31.43 -26.47 6.45
N ILE A 70 32.53 -27.24 6.34
CA ILE A 70 32.68 -28.28 5.30
C ILE A 70 31.60 -29.37 5.43
N ASP A 71 31.15 -29.66 6.65
CA ASP A 71 30.12 -30.67 6.89
C ASP A 71 28.72 -30.23 6.49
N GLU A 72 28.46 -28.93 6.48
CA GLU A 72 27.15 -28.35 6.16
C GLU A 72 27.06 -27.88 4.70
N ASP A 73 28.20 -27.74 4.02
CA ASP A 73 28.28 -27.27 2.63
C ASP A 73 28.88 -28.34 1.67
N PRO A 74 28.02 -29.13 0.98
CA PRO A 74 28.47 -30.11 -0.01
C PRO A 74 29.27 -29.51 -1.18
N ALA A 75 29.06 -28.23 -1.52
CA ALA A 75 29.76 -27.59 -2.63
C ALA A 75 31.23 -27.34 -2.27
N VAL A 76 31.50 -26.93 -1.03
CA VAL A 76 32.88 -26.79 -0.50
C VAL A 76 33.60 -28.14 -0.54
N ARG A 77 32.96 -29.20 -0.04
CA ARG A 77 33.53 -30.56 -0.07
C ARG A 77 33.84 -31.02 -1.50
N LEU A 78 32.96 -30.74 -2.45
CA LEU A 78 33.18 -31.08 -3.86
C LEU A 78 34.36 -30.29 -4.45
N GLU A 79 34.51 -29.01 -4.13
CA GLU A 79 35.60 -28.17 -4.66
C GLU A 79 36.97 -28.59 -4.12
N LEU A 80 37.05 -28.95 -2.82
CA LEU A 80 38.26 -29.53 -2.24
C LEU A 80 38.64 -30.84 -2.94
N LYS A 81 37.65 -31.73 -3.14
CA LYS A 81 37.86 -33.03 -3.78
C LYS A 81 38.35 -32.90 -5.23
N ARG A 82 37.86 -31.90 -5.98
CA ARG A 82 38.34 -31.61 -7.35
C ARG A 82 39.82 -31.26 -7.41
N GLN A 83 40.37 -30.73 -6.32
CA GLN A 83 41.79 -30.41 -6.18
C GLN A 83 42.60 -31.55 -5.53
N GLY A 84 41.95 -32.67 -5.18
CA GLY A 84 42.58 -33.80 -4.51
C GLY A 84 42.76 -33.62 -3.00
N TYR A 85 42.02 -32.70 -2.38
CA TYR A 85 42.04 -32.47 -0.94
C TYR A 85 40.78 -33.05 -0.26
N GLU A 86 40.98 -33.55 0.95
CA GLU A 86 39.96 -33.89 1.95
C GLU A 86 40.08 -32.93 3.15
N PRO A 87 39.08 -32.79 4.03
CA PRO A 87 39.12 -31.88 5.18
C PRO A 87 40.36 -32.01 6.06
N GLU A 88 40.85 -33.24 6.24
CA GLU A 88 42.01 -33.60 7.07
C GLU A 88 43.34 -33.49 6.33
N SER A 89 43.32 -33.15 5.03
CA SER A 89 44.55 -32.97 4.25
C SER A 89 45.33 -31.76 4.77
N VAL A 90 46.66 -31.87 4.76
CA VAL A 90 47.58 -30.78 5.13
C VAL A 90 48.20 -30.22 3.85
N PRO A 91 47.78 -29.03 3.37
CA PRO A 91 48.37 -28.43 2.18
C PRO A 91 49.82 -28.00 2.44
N GLU A 92 50.69 -28.15 1.44
CA GLU A 92 52.09 -27.72 1.50
C GLU A 92 52.20 -26.23 1.84
N GLN A 93 53.31 -25.84 2.46
CA GLN A 93 53.54 -24.45 2.85
C GLN A 93 53.50 -23.52 1.62
N GLY A 94 52.66 -22.48 1.70
CA GLY A 94 52.44 -21.50 0.63
C GLY A 94 51.47 -21.97 -0.46
N LYS A 95 50.96 -23.20 -0.41
CA LYS A 95 50.00 -23.72 -1.39
C LYS A 95 48.62 -23.12 -1.13
N GLN A 96 48.07 -22.43 -2.13
CA GLN A 96 46.69 -21.96 -2.10
C GLN A 96 45.72 -23.09 -2.44
N VAL A 97 44.70 -23.28 -1.60
CA VAL A 97 43.61 -24.23 -1.81
C VAL A 97 42.32 -23.44 -1.91
N LEU A 98 41.62 -23.60 -3.03
CA LEU A 98 40.33 -22.95 -3.26
C LEU A 98 39.26 -23.71 -2.47
N VAL A 99 38.62 -23.03 -1.53
CA VAL A 99 37.58 -23.61 -0.66
C VAL A 99 36.20 -23.41 -1.29
N GLN A 100 35.94 -22.23 -1.83
CA GLN A 100 34.65 -21.90 -2.43
C GLN A 100 34.86 -20.97 -3.62
N ARG A 101 34.32 -21.32 -4.79
CA ARG A 101 34.30 -20.46 -5.99
C ARG A 101 33.27 -19.35 -5.89
N ASN A 102 32.12 -19.68 -5.34
CA ASN A 102 30.96 -18.80 -5.29
C ASN A 102 30.64 -18.53 -3.82
N GLY A 103 31.50 -17.74 -3.15
CA GLY A 103 31.19 -17.24 -1.80
C GLY A 103 29.95 -16.34 -1.81
N ASN A 104 29.50 -15.89 -0.64
CA ASN A 104 28.41 -14.93 -0.55
C ASN A 104 28.69 -13.72 -1.48
N VAL A 105 27.76 -13.46 -2.40
CA VAL A 105 27.81 -12.33 -3.33
C VAL A 105 27.57 -11.06 -2.55
N ALA A 106 28.62 -10.52 -1.91
CA ALA A 106 28.52 -9.49 -0.89
C ALA A 106 29.47 -8.29 -1.11
N PHE A 107 30.15 -8.24 -2.26
CA PHE A 107 31.07 -7.15 -2.59
C PHE A 107 30.37 -6.19 -3.55
N ASP A 108 30.07 -4.97 -3.10
CA ASP A 108 29.43 -3.97 -3.94
C ASP A 108 30.37 -3.57 -5.10
N VAL A 109 29.84 -3.69 -6.31
CA VAL A 109 30.51 -3.34 -7.57
C VAL A 109 29.61 -2.49 -8.45
N THR A 110 28.54 -1.91 -7.91
CA THR A 110 27.51 -1.17 -8.65
C THR A 110 28.12 -0.11 -9.58
N ASP A 111 29.03 0.72 -9.09
CA ASP A 111 29.63 1.81 -9.88
C ASP A 111 30.65 1.30 -10.92
N LYS A 112 31.04 0.03 -10.87
CA LYS A 112 31.96 -0.60 -11.82
C LYS A 112 31.24 -1.27 -12.98
N VAL A 113 29.92 -1.42 -12.92
CA VAL A 113 29.15 -2.13 -13.95
C VAL A 113 29.19 -1.34 -15.25
N HIS A 114 29.61 -2.00 -16.33
CA HIS A 114 29.59 -1.40 -17.65
C HIS A 114 28.15 -1.04 -18.06
N PRO A 115 27.90 0.13 -18.68
CA PRO A 115 26.55 0.53 -19.10
C PRO A 115 25.83 -0.49 -19.98
N GLU A 116 26.56 -1.19 -20.86
CA GLU A 116 25.96 -2.26 -21.68
C GLU A 116 25.54 -3.48 -20.86
N VAL A 117 26.29 -3.83 -19.80
CA VAL A 117 25.89 -4.92 -18.89
C VAL A 117 24.61 -4.52 -18.16
N ALA A 118 24.54 -3.28 -17.66
CA ALA A 118 23.34 -2.75 -17.01
C ALA A 118 22.12 -2.75 -17.96
N ALA A 119 22.32 -2.39 -19.23
CA ALA A 119 21.28 -2.40 -20.25
C ALA A 119 20.79 -3.82 -20.55
N VAL A 120 21.70 -4.80 -20.65
CA VAL A 120 21.36 -6.22 -20.86
C VAL A 120 20.59 -6.79 -19.67
N ALA A 121 21.02 -6.53 -18.44
CA ALA A 121 20.30 -6.95 -17.24
C ALA A 121 18.89 -6.34 -17.17
N SER A 122 18.76 -5.04 -17.48
CA SER A 122 17.48 -4.34 -17.50
C SER A 122 16.55 -4.87 -18.61
N LEU A 123 17.10 -5.19 -19.78
CA LEU A 123 16.37 -5.83 -20.87
C LEU A 123 15.88 -7.22 -20.45
N ALA A 124 16.72 -8.02 -19.79
CA ALA A 124 16.35 -9.37 -19.35
C ALA A 124 15.17 -9.33 -18.37
N ALA A 125 15.22 -8.46 -17.35
CA ALA A 125 14.11 -8.26 -16.42
C ALA A 125 12.79 -7.90 -17.15
N ARG A 126 12.88 -6.98 -18.12
CA ARG A 126 11.72 -6.56 -18.93
C ARG A 126 11.18 -7.68 -19.81
N VAL A 127 12.03 -8.51 -20.42
CA VAL A 127 11.62 -9.64 -21.27
C VAL A 127 10.87 -10.70 -20.45
N VAL A 128 11.29 -10.93 -19.20
CA VAL A 128 10.59 -11.84 -18.27
C VAL A 128 9.30 -11.20 -17.74
N GLY A 129 9.19 -9.87 -17.75
CA GLY A 129 8.04 -9.14 -17.25
C GLY A 129 8.12 -8.87 -15.74
N LEU A 130 9.32 -8.65 -15.22
CA LEU A 130 9.57 -8.36 -13.80
C LEU A 130 9.98 -6.89 -13.61
N ASP A 131 9.25 -6.20 -12.75
CA ASP A 131 9.53 -4.82 -12.34
C ASP A 131 10.70 -4.74 -11.35
N ILE A 132 10.84 -5.77 -10.50
CA ILE A 132 11.92 -5.96 -9.55
C ILE A 132 12.52 -7.33 -9.82
N ALA A 133 13.79 -7.38 -10.20
CA ALA A 133 14.45 -8.63 -10.59
C ALA A 133 15.88 -8.69 -10.08
N GLY A 134 16.27 -9.86 -9.57
CA GLY A 134 17.66 -10.25 -9.40
C GLY A 134 18.17 -10.88 -10.69
N VAL A 135 19.21 -10.36 -11.29
CA VAL A 135 19.84 -10.92 -12.48
C VAL A 135 21.19 -11.48 -12.06
N ASP A 136 21.31 -12.81 -12.10
CA ASP A 136 22.55 -13.51 -11.82
C ASP A 136 23.31 -13.69 -13.14
N LEU A 137 24.53 -13.18 -13.20
CA LEU A 137 25.36 -13.22 -14.40
C LEU A 137 26.79 -13.61 -14.06
N VAL A 138 27.49 -14.17 -15.04
CA VAL A 138 28.91 -14.49 -14.96
C VAL A 138 29.68 -13.64 -15.95
N ALA A 139 30.74 -12.99 -15.47
CA ALA A 139 31.63 -12.13 -16.25
C ALA A 139 33.05 -12.17 -15.68
N GLU A 140 34.07 -12.16 -16.52
CA GLU A 140 35.47 -12.03 -16.09
C GLU A 140 35.78 -10.62 -15.57
N ASP A 141 35.16 -9.61 -16.18
CA ASP A 141 35.29 -8.20 -15.82
C ASP A 141 33.98 -7.45 -16.06
N ILE A 142 33.27 -7.13 -14.98
CA ILE A 142 31.97 -6.45 -15.04
C ILE A 142 32.03 -5.03 -15.63
N SER A 143 33.24 -4.45 -15.72
CA SER A 143 33.47 -3.12 -16.30
C SER A 143 33.63 -3.14 -17.82
N ARG A 144 33.54 -4.31 -18.45
CA ARG A 144 33.60 -4.48 -19.91
C ARG A 144 32.27 -4.99 -20.47
N PRO A 145 31.99 -4.79 -21.78
CA PRO A 145 30.83 -5.38 -22.44
C PRO A 145 30.70 -6.90 -22.19
N LEU A 146 29.48 -7.38 -21.92
CA LEU A 146 29.23 -8.78 -21.52
C LEU A 146 29.56 -9.76 -22.64
N GLU A 147 29.14 -9.46 -23.88
CA GLU A 147 29.32 -10.36 -25.02
C GLU A 147 30.80 -10.46 -25.45
N ALA A 148 31.55 -9.36 -25.37
CA ALA A 148 32.96 -9.31 -25.79
C ALA A 148 33.90 -10.17 -24.92
N GLN A 149 33.46 -10.55 -23.72
CA GLN A 149 34.18 -11.43 -22.79
C GLN A 149 33.54 -12.83 -22.69
N GLY A 150 32.49 -13.12 -23.48
CA GLY A 150 31.77 -14.38 -23.41
C GLY A 150 30.97 -14.57 -22.11
N GLY A 151 30.67 -13.49 -21.39
CA GLY A 151 29.82 -13.50 -20.20
C GLY A 151 28.37 -13.82 -20.54
N ALA A 152 27.60 -14.23 -19.53
CA ALA A 152 26.21 -14.64 -19.72
C ALA A 152 25.36 -14.38 -18.49
N ILE A 153 24.06 -14.12 -18.71
CA ILE A 153 23.05 -14.22 -17.66
C ILE A 153 22.77 -15.71 -17.42
N VAL A 154 22.86 -16.11 -16.16
CA VAL A 154 22.59 -17.48 -15.69
C VAL A 154 21.13 -17.62 -15.28
N GLU A 155 20.62 -16.66 -14.51
CA GLU A 155 19.27 -16.71 -13.95
C GLU A 155 18.65 -15.31 -13.82
N VAL A 156 17.32 -15.24 -13.90
CA VAL A 156 16.54 -14.04 -13.56
C VAL A 156 15.50 -14.41 -12.50
N ASN A 157 15.61 -13.79 -11.34
CA ASN A 157 14.90 -14.11 -10.10
C ASN A 157 13.83 -13.05 -9.75
N ALA A 158 12.60 -13.50 -9.50
CA ALA A 158 11.48 -12.63 -9.11
C ALA A 158 11.46 -12.23 -7.62
N GLY A 159 12.18 -12.97 -6.77
CA GLY A 159 12.34 -12.70 -5.34
C GLY A 159 13.80 -12.50 -4.97
N PRO A 160 14.47 -11.42 -5.42
CA PRO A 160 15.88 -11.21 -5.15
C PRO A 160 16.14 -10.98 -3.66
N GLY A 161 17.21 -11.59 -3.15
CA GLY A 161 17.76 -11.19 -1.86
C GLY A 161 18.23 -9.74 -1.91
N LEU A 162 17.95 -8.96 -0.87
CA LEU A 162 18.36 -7.55 -0.79
C LEU A 162 19.54 -7.33 0.17
N LEU A 163 19.79 -8.30 1.06
CA LEU A 163 20.74 -8.16 2.16
C LEU A 163 22.15 -7.81 1.67
N MET A 164 22.62 -8.41 0.58
CA MET A 164 23.95 -8.12 0.04
C MET A 164 24.11 -6.69 -0.48
N HIS A 165 23.02 -6.05 -0.90
CA HIS A 165 23.04 -4.67 -1.38
C HIS A 165 22.88 -3.68 -0.21
N LEU A 166 22.12 -4.05 0.83
CA LEU A 166 21.91 -3.23 2.02
C LEU A 166 23.09 -3.28 3.00
N LYS A 167 23.73 -4.44 3.12
CA LYS A 167 24.85 -4.72 4.01
C LYS A 167 25.93 -5.49 3.24
N PRO A 168 26.64 -4.86 2.30
CA PRO A 168 27.74 -5.53 1.65
C PRO A 168 28.86 -5.82 2.66
N ALA A 169 29.58 -6.93 2.48
CA ALA A 169 30.79 -7.21 3.23
C ALA A 169 31.89 -6.17 2.92
N ASN A 170 31.91 -5.65 1.70
CA ASN A 170 32.82 -4.59 1.26
C ASN A 170 32.16 -3.71 0.19
N GLY A 171 32.47 -2.41 0.21
CA GLY A 171 31.87 -1.42 -0.68
C GLY A 171 30.71 -0.67 -0.04
N GLU A 172 29.92 0.03 -0.85
CA GLU A 172 28.89 0.95 -0.35
C GLU A 172 27.52 0.25 -0.26
N ALA A 173 26.82 0.48 0.86
CA ALA A 173 25.43 0.06 1.00
C ALA A 173 24.55 0.84 0.01
N ARG A 174 23.75 0.13 -0.78
CA ARG A 174 22.86 0.73 -1.78
C ARG A 174 21.45 0.89 -1.21
N PRO A 175 20.78 2.04 -1.43
CA PRO A 175 19.44 2.31 -0.91
C PRO A 175 18.36 1.58 -1.74
N VAL A 176 18.51 0.26 -1.91
CA VAL A 176 17.64 -0.56 -2.77
C VAL A 176 16.20 -0.59 -2.28
N GLY A 177 15.98 -0.50 -0.97
CA GLY A 177 14.64 -0.38 -0.39
C GLY A 177 13.94 0.90 -0.83
N GLN A 178 14.64 2.04 -0.81
CA GLN A 178 14.11 3.31 -1.30
C GLN A 178 13.80 3.22 -2.80
N ALA A 179 14.70 2.67 -3.60
CA ALA A 179 14.49 2.51 -5.04
C ALA A 179 13.25 1.65 -5.37
N ILE A 180 12.98 0.61 -4.57
CA ILE A 180 11.77 -0.21 -4.69
C ILE A 180 10.52 0.61 -4.33
N VAL A 181 10.54 1.33 -3.20
CA VAL A 181 9.41 2.15 -2.76
C VAL A 181 9.09 3.27 -3.77
N ASP A 182 10.10 3.99 -4.26
CA ASP A 182 9.97 5.05 -5.28
C ASP A 182 9.45 4.52 -6.62
N HIS A 183 9.61 3.23 -6.88
CA HIS A 183 9.07 2.60 -8.08
C HIS A 183 7.61 2.16 -7.88
N LEU A 184 7.26 1.67 -6.68
CA LEU A 184 5.92 1.21 -6.35
C LEU A 184 4.93 2.36 -6.16
N PHE A 185 5.40 3.53 -5.70
CA PHE A 185 4.57 4.69 -5.42
C PHE A 185 5.16 5.93 -6.09
N GLY A 186 4.30 6.74 -6.71
CA GLY A 186 4.68 8.07 -7.18
C GLY A 186 5.17 8.95 -6.03
N ALA A 187 5.97 9.98 -6.33
CA ALA A 187 6.58 10.85 -5.32
C ALA A 187 5.56 11.53 -4.38
N GLU A 188 4.34 11.78 -4.89
CA GLU A 188 3.22 12.39 -4.15
C GLU A 188 2.15 11.35 -3.74
N GLU A 189 2.37 10.06 -4.05
CA GLU A 189 1.41 9.01 -3.73
C GLU A 189 1.71 8.44 -2.34
N SER A 190 0.68 8.41 -1.48
CA SER A 190 0.79 7.78 -0.17
C SER A 190 0.58 6.26 -0.19
N GLY A 191 0.26 5.69 -1.36
CA GLY A 191 -0.12 4.29 -1.52
C GLY A 191 -1.46 3.91 -0.88
N ARG A 192 -2.24 4.90 -0.42
CA ARG A 192 -3.52 4.70 0.24
C ARG A 192 -4.67 4.87 -0.74
N ILE A 193 -5.68 4.03 -0.58
CA ILE A 193 -6.97 4.22 -1.24
C ILE A 193 -7.76 5.34 -0.53
N PRO A 194 -8.63 6.07 -1.24
CA PRO A 194 -9.58 6.98 -0.62
C PRO A 194 -10.48 6.24 0.37
N VAL A 195 -10.59 6.78 1.59
CA VAL A 195 -11.47 6.29 2.64
C VAL A 195 -12.50 7.35 2.97
N VAL A 196 -13.77 6.93 3.02
CA VAL A 196 -14.91 7.74 3.44
C VAL A 196 -15.51 7.16 4.71
N GLY A 197 -15.50 7.95 5.78
CA GLY A 197 -16.15 7.59 7.03
C GLY A 197 -17.49 8.28 7.18
N VAL A 198 -18.53 7.55 7.60
CA VAL A 198 -19.88 8.11 7.78
C VAL A 198 -20.36 7.90 9.21
N ALA A 199 -20.44 8.99 9.98
CA ALA A 199 -20.89 9.00 11.37
C ALA A 199 -22.17 9.84 11.55
N GLY A 200 -22.73 9.77 12.76
CA GLY A 200 -23.97 10.46 13.14
C GLY A 200 -25.01 9.50 13.72
N THR A 201 -26.17 10.02 14.12
CA THR A 201 -27.19 9.18 14.72
C THR A 201 -28.02 8.45 13.64
N LYS A 202 -28.59 9.18 12.68
CA LYS A 202 -29.54 8.65 11.69
C LYS A 202 -29.04 8.85 10.26
N GLY A 203 -29.51 8.01 9.33
CA GLY A 203 -29.25 8.18 7.88
C GLY A 203 -27.89 7.67 7.37
N LYS A 204 -26.97 7.31 8.27
CA LYS A 204 -25.61 6.85 7.93
C LYS A 204 -25.57 5.76 6.85
N THR A 205 -26.35 4.69 7.01
CA THR A 205 -26.36 3.56 6.07
C THR A 205 -26.75 3.99 4.66
N MET A 206 -27.76 4.86 4.54
CA MET A 206 -28.20 5.40 3.26
C MET A 206 -27.10 6.25 2.62
N VAL A 207 -26.50 7.17 3.39
CA VAL A 207 -25.38 8.01 2.94
C VAL A 207 -24.20 7.15 2.48
N ALA A 208 -23.79 6.17 3.28
CA ALA A 208 -22.69 5.26 2.96
C ALA A 208 -22.96 4.45 1.68
N ARG A 209 -24.18 3.94 1.50
CA ARG A 209 -24.58 3.22 0.27
C ARG A 209 -24.57 4.12 -0.97
N LEU A 210 -25.04 5.36 -0.85
CA LEU A 210 -25.04 6.31 -1.96
C LEU A 210 -23.63 6.72 -2.36
N ILE A 211 -22.76 7.02 -1.39
CA ILE A 211 -21.35 7.33 -1.66
C ILE A 211 -20.67 6.14 -2.35
N ALA A 212 -20.89 4.92 -1.84
CA ALA A 212 -20.31 3.72 -2.46
C ALA A 212 -20.79 3.53 -3.90
N ARG A 213 -22.07 3.76 -4.18
CA ARG A 213 -22.63 3.72 -5.55
C ARG A 213 -21.96 4.75 -6.45
N LEU A 214 -21.83 6.00 -6.02
CA LEU A 214 -21.22 7.07 -6.82
C LEU A 214 -19.76 6.75 -7.15
N LEU A 215 -19.01 6.21 -6.19
CA LEU A 215 -17.64 5.75 -6.40
C LEU A 215 -17.57 4.54 -7.35
N THR A 216 -18.51 3.59 -7.27
CA THR A 216 -18.59 2.49 -8.24
C THR A 216 -18.88 3.01 -9.65
N LEU A 217 -19.74 4.02 -9.82
CA LEU A 217 -20.03 4.63 -11.12
C LEU A 217 -18.83 5.38 -11.72
N GLN A 218 -17.92 5.90 -10.89
CA GLN A 218 -16.64 6.46 -11.33
C GLN A 218 -15.68 5.38 -11.88
N GLY A 219 -15.97 4.11 -11.60
CA GLY A 219 -15.18 2.96 -12.05
C GLY A 219 -14.31 2.36 -10.95
N ASN A 220 -14.37 2.86 -9.71
CA ASN A 220 -13.63 2.29 -8.60
C ASN A 220 -14.23 0.95 -8.17
N TYR A 221 -13.37 0.01 -7.80
CA TYR A 221 -13.78 -1.18 -7.06
C TYR A 221 -13.94 -0.83 -5.57
N VAL A 222 -15.18 -0.65 -5.11
CA VAL A 222 -15.49 -0.09 -3.79
C VAL A 222 -15.74 -1.19 -2.76
N GLY A 223 -15.13 -1.08 -1.58
CA GLY A 223 -15.54 -1.83 -0.40
C GLY A 223 -16.44 -0.99 0.50
N LEU A 224 -17.59 -1.53 0.90
CA LEU A 224 -18.52 -0.86 1.81
C LEU A 224 -18.83 -1.73 3.04
N ALA A 225 -18.62 -1.16 4.23
CA ALA A 225 -19.01 -1.74 5.52
C ALA A 225 -20.10 -0.88 6.16
N CYS A 226 -21.32 -1.43 6.28
CA CYS A 226 -22.46 -0.72 6.87
C CYS A 226 -23.38 -1.62 7.69
N SER A 227 -24.40 -1.03 8.33
CA SER A 227 -25.36 -1.80 9.15
C SER A 227 -26.20 -2.78 8.31
N GLU A 228 -26.31 -2.57 7.00
CA GLU A 228 -26.92 -3.55 6.09
C GLU A 228 -25.95 -4.66 5.67
N GLY A 229 -24.64 -4.51 5.79
CA GLY A 229 -23.72 -5.58 5.39
C GLY A 229 -22.35 -5.15 4.94
N LEU A 230 -21.60 -6.15 4.51
CA LEU A 230 -20.31 -6.00 3.85
C LEU A 230 -20.49 -6.22 2.35
N PHE A 231 -20.10 -5.23 1.56
CA PHE A 231 -20.23 -5.22 0.11
C PHE A 231 -18.87 -5.00 -0.54
N PHE A 232 -18.67 -5.63 -1.70
CA PHE A 232 -17.61 -5.29 -2.64
C PHE A 232 -18.27 -5.03 -4.00
N ASN A 233 -18.21 -3.78 -4.46
CA ASN A 233 -19.13 -3.21 -5.45
C ASN A 233 -20.59 -3.54 -5.08
N GLU A 234 -21.39 -3.98 -6.06
CA GLU A 234 -22.80 -4.32 -5.88
C GLU A 234 -23.01 -5.63 -5.13
N ARG A 235 -21.96 -6.45 -4.97
CA ARG A 235 -22.08 -7.78 -4.36
C ARG A 235 -22.03 -7.69 -2.84
N ARG A 236 -23.17 -8.01 -2.21
CA ARG A 236 -23.28 -8.21 -0.76
C ARG A 236 -22.67 -9.56 -0.34
N ILE A 237 -21.58 -9.53 0.41
CA ILE A 237 -20.90 -10.73 0.93
C ILE A 237 -21.50 -11.17 2.27
N ARG A 238 -21.84 -10.22 3.13
CA ARG A 238 -22.44 -10.49 4.45
C ARG A 238 -23.76 -9.70 4.57
N LYS A 239 -24.80 -10.36 5.08
CA LYS A 239 -26.16 -9.78 5.22
C LYS A 239 -26.47 -9.21 6.61
N THR A 240 -25.56 -9.35 7.55
CA THR A 240 -25.70 -8.84 8.94
C THR A 240 -24.97 -7.52 9.10
N ASP A 241 -25.24 -6.81 10.19
CA ASP A 241 -24.49 -5.62 10.58
C ASP A 241 -22.98 -5.87 10.46
N SER A 242 -22.33 -4.98 9.71
CA SER A 242 -20.92 -5.04 9.37
C SER A 242 -20.22 -3.70 9.65
N THR A 243 -20.72 -2.86 10.57
CA THR A 243 -20.04 -1.60 10.95
C THR A 243 -18.78 -1.82 11.78
N GLY A 244 -18.58 -3.02 12.35
CA GLY A 244 -17.43 -3.33 13.21
C GLY A 244 -16.07 -3.43 12.49
N TRP A 245 -15.00 -3.37 13.27
CA TRP A 245 -13.60 -3.36 12.85
C TRP A 245 -13.23 -4.53 11.93
N GLU A 246 -13.72 -5.74 12.22
CA GLU A 246 -13.43 -6.93 11.43
C GLU A 246 -13.85 -6.77 9.96
N SER A 247 -15.01 -6.16 9.72
CA SER A 247 -15.55 -6.01 8.36
C SER A 247 -14.79 -4.95 7.57
N ALA A 248 -14.43 -3.83 8.21
CA ALA A 248 -13.59 -2.80 7.60
C ALA A 248 -12.16 -3.31 7.33
N GLN A 249 -11.56 -4.10 8.22
CA GLN A 249 -10.25 -4.73 7.94
C GLN A 249 -10.28 -5.65 6.72
N ARG A 250 -11.37 -6.41 6.52
CA ARG A 250 -11.53 -7.22 5.30
C ARG A 250 -11.58 -6.38 4.03
N ILE A 251 -12.08 -5.14 4.11
CA ILE A 251 -12.01 -4.19 2.98
C ILE A 251 -10.55 -3.81 2.73
N PHE A 252 -9.84 -3.35 3.76
CA PHE A 252 -8.46 -2.86 3.61
C PHE A 252 -7.43 -3.94 3.23
N LEU A 253 -7.68 -5.21 3.59
CA LEU A 253 -6.82 -6.33 3.20
C LEU A 253 -7.08 -6.81 1.76
N ASN A 254 -8.19 -6.40 1.13
CA ASN A 254 -8.53 -6.82 -0.20
C ASN A 254 -7.81 -5.93 -1.24
N ARG A 255 -6.80 -6.50 -1.90
CA ARG A 255 -6.00 -5.81 -2.93
C ARG A 255 -6.78 -5.29 -4.14
N ALA A 256 -8.00 -5.80 -4.37
CA ALA A 256 -8.84 -5.30 -5.45
C ALA A 256 -9.56 -3.99 -5.09
N VAL A 257 -9.62 -3.61 -3.81
CA VAL A 257 -10.34 -2.40 -3.38
C VAL A 257 -9.54 -1.15 -3.74
N GLU A 258 -10.20 -0.22 -4.40
CA GLU A 258 -9.66 1.07 -4.83
C GLU A 258 -10.27 2.25 -4.08
N ALA A 259 -11.38 2.04 -3.36
CA ALA A 259 -11.98 3.02 -2.46
C ALA A 259 -12.76 2.31 -1.34
N ALA A 260 -12.76 2.87 -0.13
CA ALA A 260 -13.46 2.29 1.02
C ALA A 260 -14.50 3.26 1.59
N VAL A 261 -15.69 2.76 1.89
CA VAL A 261 -16.73 3.49 2.61
C VAL A 261 -17.07 2.72 3.88
N VAL A 262 -16.98 3.37 5.04
CA VAL A 262 -17.20 2.74 6.34
C VAL A 262 -18.22 3.56 7.13
N GLU A 263 -19.34 2.93 7.47
CA GLU A 263 -20.30 3.48 8.43
C GLU A 263 -19.79 3.27 9.85
N ASN A 264 -19.69 4.37 10.60
CA ASN A 264 -19.26 4.38 11.99
C ASN A 264 -20.43 4.75 12.89
N SER A 265 -20.99 3.74 13.58
CA SER A 265 -21.97 3.99 14.64
C SER A 265 -21.27 4.52 15.90
N CYS A 266 -21.93 5.38 16.68
CA CYS A 266 -21.37 5.85 17.95
C CYS A 266 -21.03 4.67 18.89
N ARG A 267 -21.84 3.61 18.86
CA ARG A 267 -21.57 2.36 19.58
C ARG A 267 -20.26 1.72 19.13
N THR A 268 -20.05 1.56 17.82
CA THR A 268 -18.83 0.97 17.26
C THR A 268 -17.61 1.82 17.61
N MET A 269 -17.70 3.14 17.43
CA MET A 269 -16.60 4.06 17.75
C MET A 269 -16.18 3.99 19.22
N LEU A 270 -17.14 3.87 20.15
CA LEU A 270 -16.87 3.72 21.59
C LEU A 270 -16.34 2.34 21.96
N ALA A 271 -16.79 1.28 21.27
CA ALA A 271 -16.44 -0.10 21.60
C ALA A 271 -15.08 -0.53 21.01
N GLU A 272 -14.81 -0.13 19.77
CA GLU A 272 -13.73 -0.67 18.94
C GLU A 272 -12.82 0.43 18.36
N GLY A 273 -13.23 1.70 18.47
CA GLY A 273 -12.59 2.80 17.76
C GLY A 273 -12.97 2.86 16.28
N LEU A 274 -12.20 3.63 15.51
CA LEU A 274 -12.30 3.65 14.05
C LEU A 274 -11.42 2.56 13.45
N ALA A 275 -11.86 1.96 12.35
CA ALA A 275 -11.10 0.91 11.66
C ALA A 275 -9.94 1.43 10.80
N TYR A 276 -9.74 2.73 10.75
CA TYR A 276 -8.72 3.44 9.99
C TYR A 276 -8.19 4.63 10.81
N ASP A 277 -6.97 5.06 10.48
CA ASP A 277 -6.25 6.15 11.12
C ASP A 277 -6.53 7.53 10.50
N ARG A 278 -6.79 7.56 9.19
CA ARG A 278 -7.11 8.76 8.41
C ARG A 278 -8.15 8.49 7.32
N CYS A 279 -8.89 9.52 6.93
CA CYS A 279 -9.85 9.46 5.82
C CYS A 279 -9.79 10.72 4.95
N GLN A 280 -10.09 10.55 3.66
CA GLN A 280 -10.21 11.66 2.71
C GLN A 280 -11.50 12.44 2.95
N VAL A 281 -12.60 11.75 3.27
CA VAL A 281 -13.86 12.40 3.60
C VAL A 281 -14.47 11.85 4.87
N GLY A 282 -14.79 12.73 5.81
CA GLY A 282 -15.52 12.40 7.03
C GLY A 282 -16.90 13.04 7.02
N VAL A 283 -17.96 12.23 6.98
CA VAL A 283 -19.34 12.71 6.96
C VAL A 283 -19.95 12.60 8.36
N VAL A 284 -20.61 13.66 8.83
CA VAL A 284 -21.43 13.64 10.05
C VAL A 284 -22.85 14.07 9.71
N THR A 285 -23.81 13.13 9.81
CA THR A 285 -25.17 13.34 9.30
C THR A 285 -26.05 14.21 10.20
N ASN A 286 -26.16 13.87 11.49
CA ASN A 286 -26.98 14.55 12.49
C ASN A 286 -26.67 13.97 13.89
N LEU A 287 -27.12 14.68 14.93
CA LEU A 287 -27.13 14.21 16.30
C LEU A 287 -28.55 14.22 16.87
N ASP A 288 -29.04 13.04 17.24
CA ASP A 288 -30.29 12.94 17.99
C ASP A 288 -29.99 12.95 19.49
N ARG A 289 -30.53 13.94 20.20
CA ARG A 289 -30.46 14.04 21.67
C ARG A 289 -31.00 12.80 22.38
N ALA A 290 -31.94 12.09 21.76
CA ALA A 290 -32.54 10.90 22.34
C ALA A 290 -31.65 9.64 22.17
N ALA A 291 -30.59 9.69 21.36
CA ALA A 291 -29.72 8.54 21.09
C ALA A 291 -28.59 8.41 22.13
N THR A 292 -28.99 8.30 23.40
CA THR A 292 -28.05 8.03 24.50
C THR A 292 -27.53 6.59 24.44
N LEU A 293 -26.32 6.38 24.97
CA LEU A 293 -25.66 5.08 25.12
C LEU A 293 -25.18 4.93 26.57
N PRO A 294 -26.09 4.64 27.52
CA PRO A 294 -25.76 4.57 28.95
C PRO A 294 -24.67 3.56 29.29
N GLU A 295 -24.57 2.45 28.56
CA GLU A 295 -23.53 1.43 28.71
C GLU A 295 -22.10 1.94 28.44
N TYR A 296 -21.99 3.08 27.76
CA TYR A 296 -20.72 3.79 27.52
C TYR A 296 -20.69 5.17 28.21
N TYR A 297 -21.61 5.43 29.16
CA TYR A 297 -21.73 6.69 29.90
C TYR A 297 -21.96 7.93 29.02
N VAL A 298 -22.59 7.74 27.85
CA VAL A 298 -23.00 8.83 26.96
C VAL A 298 -24.48 9.12 27.18
N GLU A 299 -24.76 10.14 27.98
CA GLU A 299 -26.10 10.54 28.40
C GLU A 299 -26.49 11.93 27.89
N THR A 300 -25.51 12.73 27.45
CA THR A 300 -25.73 14.09 26.95
C THR A 300 -25.42 14.21 25.47
N GLU A 301 -26.07 15.19 24.83
CA GLU A 301 -25.78 15.57 23.43
C GLU A 301 -24.32 16.02 23.25
N GLU A 302 -23.74 16.69 24.24
CA GLU A 302 -22.33 17.11 24.22
C GLU A 302 -21.36 15.92 24.23
N GLN A 303 -21.66 14.89 25.03
CA GLN A 303 -20.89 13.64 25.01
C GLN A 303 -21.02 12.95 23.65
N LEU A 304 -22.22 12.92 23.06
CA LEU A 304 -22.43 12.36 21.73
C LEU A 304 -21.66 13.13 20.65
N ARG A 305 -21.62 14.48 20.75
CA ARG A 305 -20.80 15.34 19.89
C ARG A 305 -19.32 14.96 19.99
N ASN A 306 -18.81 14.71 21.19
CA ASN A 306 -17.42 14.28 21.38
C ASN A 306 -17.11 12.93 20.73
N VAL A 307 -18.08 12.01 20.67
CA VAL A 307 -17.91 10.74 19.96
C VAL A 307 -17.86 10.98 18.45
N VAL A 308 -18.84 11.67 17.87
CA VAL A 308 -18.85 11.88 16.41
C VAL A 308 -17.72 12.79 15.93
N ARG A 309 -17.19 13.66 16.80
CA ARG A 309 -16.00 14.47 16.53
C ARG A 309 -14.82 13.62 16.09
N THR A 310 -14.67 12.40 16.60
CA THR A 310 -13.59 11.50 16.18
C THR A 310 -13.59 11.25 14.67
N GLN A 311 -14.75 11.29 14.01
CA GLN A 311 -14.84 11.19 12.54
C GLN A 311 -14.23 12.41 11.82
N VAL A 312 -14.27 13.59 12.44
CA VAL A 312 -13.72 14.83 11.91
C VAL A 312 -12.22 14.92 12.23
N ASP A 313 -11.79 14.50 13.42
CA ASP A 313 -10.38 14.52 13.86
C ASP A 313 -9.45 13.63 12.99
N VAL A 314 -10.00 12.69 12.22
CA VAL A 314 -9.24 11.79 11.33
C VAL A 314 -9.29 12.21 9.86
N VAL A 315 -9.93 13.32 9.53
CA VAL A 315 -9.91 13.87 8.16
C VAL A 315 -8.49 14.36 7.85
N LEU A 316 -7.98 14.03 6.67
CA LEU A 316 -6.68 14.50 6.21
C LEU A 316 -6.67 16.02 5.98
N PRO A 317 -5.52 16.70 6.10
CA PRO A 317 -5.40 18.13 5.76
C PRO A 317 -5.85 18.46 4.33
N GLU A 318 -5.60 17.56 3.39
CA GLU A 318 -6.04 17.62 2.00
C GLU A 318 -7.44 17.03 1.76
N GLY A 319 -8.08 16.50 2.81
CA GLY A 319 -9.43 15.94 2.78
C GLY A 319 -10.51 16.93 3.16
N ALA A 320 -11.74 16.44 3.37
CA ALA A 320 -12.87 17.27 3.76
C ALA A 320 -13.80 16.64 4.81
N ALA A 321 -14.30 17.46 5.73
CA ALA A 321 -15.42 17.13 6.59
C ALA A 321 -16.74 17.59 5.96
N VAL A 322 -17.70 16.66 5.79
CA VAL A 322 -19.03 16.94 5.27
C VAL A 322 -20.02 17.00 6.43
N LEU A 323 -20.50 18.19 6.73
CA LEU A 323 -21.22 18.49 7.98
C LEU A 323 -22.61 19.04 7.72
N ASN A 324 -23.59 18.59 8.51
CA ASN A 324 -24.95 19.11 8.44
C ASN A 324 -25.02 20.51 9.05
N ALA A 325 -25.31 21.52 8.22
CA ALA A 325 -25.44 22.90 8.65
C ALA A 325 -26.75 23.21 9.41
N ALA A 326 -27.76 22.35 9.32
CA ALA A 326 -29.01 22.50 10.06
C ALA A 326 -28.90 22.04 11.52
N ASP A 327 -27.89 21.25 11.86
CA ASP A 327 -27.61 20.78 13.21
C ASP A 327 -26.46 21.60 13.82
N ALA A 328 -26.75 22.41 14.84
CA ALA A 328 -25.77 23.31 15.43
C ALA A 328 -24.57 22.60 16.07
N GLN A 329 -24.76 21.39 16.63
CA GLN A 329 -23.67 20.63 17.25
C GLN A 329 -22.75 20.03 16.20
N VAL A 330 -23.32 19.57 15.09
CA VAL A 330 -22.57 19.08 13.92
C VAL A 330 -21.85 20.22 13.20
N ALA A 331 -22.55 21.33 12.94
CA ALA A 331 -21.95 22.50 12.30
C ALA A 331 -20.77 23.07 13.10
N GLY A 332 -20.88 23.05 14.43
CA GLY A 332 -19.79 23.45 15.33
C GLY A 332 -18.59 22.50 15.35
N LEU A 333 -18.60 21.39 14.62
CA LEU A 333 -17.40 20.56 14.39
C LEU A 333 -16.48 21.15 13.32
N ALA A 334 -16.96 22.10 12.52
CA ALA A 334 -16.18 22.73 11.45
C ALA A 334 -14.88 23.37 11.96
N GLU A 335 -14.92 23.99 13.16
CA GLU A 335 -13.76 24.64 13.79
C GLU A 335 -12.66 23.65 14.22
N LEU A 336 -12.96 22.35 14.23
CA LEU A 336 -12.08 21.27 14.68
C LEU A 336 -11.50 20.47 13.50
N CYS A 337 -11.89 20.78 12.27
CA CYS A 337 -11.40 20.09 11.09
C CYS A 337 -10.07 20.73 10.62
N ASP A 338 -9.05 19.89 10.43
CA ASP A 338 -7.77 20.32 9.85
C ASP A 338 -7.84 20.48 8.32
N GLY A 339 -8.80 19.81 7.67
CA GLY A 339 -9.03 19.87 6.22
C GLY A 339 -10.11 20.86 5.83
N GLU A 340 -10.68 20.68 4.64
CA GLU A 340 -11.78 21.51 4.18
C GLU A 340 -13.10 21.15 4.88
N VAL A 341 -14.02 22.12 5.02
CA VAL A 341 -15.39 21.86 5.45
C VAL A 341 -16.36 22.06 4.29
N VAL A 342 -17.19 21.06 4.04
CA VAL A 342 -18.32 21.13 3.10
C VAL A 342 -19.61 21.03 3.88
N PHE A 343 -20.39 22.12 3.90
CA PHE A 343 -21.69 22.08 4.56
C PHE A 343 -22.77 21.50 3.67
N PHE A 344 -23.74 20.80 4.26
CA PHE A 344 -24.98 20.46 3.59
C PHE A 344 -26.22 20.83 4.41
N ALA A 345 -27.31 21.24 3.76
CA ALA A 345 -28.61 21.45 4.40
C ALA A 345 -29.78 21.46 3.40
N SER A 346 -30.98 21.12 3.87
CA SER A 346 -32.23 21.21 3.09
C SER A 346 -32.71 22.64 2.83
N SER A 347 -31.99 23.67 3.27
CA SER A 347 -32.26 25.07 2.93
C SER A 347 -30.97 25.89 2.90
N GLN A 348 -30.88 26.84 1.96
CA GLN A 348 -29.80 27.84 1.89
C GLN A 348 -29.74 28.74 3.13
N ASP A 349 -30.87 28.94 3.83
CA ASP A 349 -30.96 29.82 5.01
C ASP A 349 -30.43 29.15 6.28
N ALA A 350 -29.88 27.94 6.19
CA ALA A 350 -29.23 27.28 7.32
C ALA A 350 -28.04 28.12 7.80
N GLY A 351 -28.07 28.48 9.09
CA GLY A 351 -27.28 29.54 9.71
C GLY A 351 -25.80 29.65 9.28
N PRO A 352 -25.01 28.56 9.25
CA PRO A 352 -23.59 28.67 8.94
C PRO A 352 -23.28 28.78 7.43
N ILE A 353 -24.22 28.41 6.53
CA ILE A 353 -23.94 28.32 5.09
C ILE A 353 -23.57 29.68 4.49
N ALA A 354 -24.37 30.71 4.74
CA ALA A 354 -24.13 32.03 4.17
C ALA A 354 -22.77 32.61 4.60
N ALA A 355 -22.40 32.43 5.86
CA ALA A 355 -21.11 32.85 6.39
C ALA A 355 -19.96 32.02 5.79
N HIS A 356 -20.13 30.71 5.66
CA HIS A 356 -19.14 29.81 5.07
C HIS A 356 -18.84 30.15 3.61
N LEU A 357 -19.90 30.35 2.81
CA LEU A 357 -19.79 30.77 1.41
C LEU A 357 -19.15 32.15 1.27
N ALA A 358 -19.41 33.09 2.20
CA ALA A 358 -18.75 34.40 2.17
C ALA A 358 -17.21 34.32 2.34
N HIS A 359 -16.71 33.27 2.98
CA HIS A 359 -15.28 32.99 3.14
C HIS A 359 -14.71 32.08 2.03
N GLY A 360 -15.49 31.77 1.00
CA GLY A 360 -15.04 30.93 -0.11
C GLY A 360 -15.17 29.43 0.15
N GLY A 361 -15.91 29.00 1.17
CA GLY A 361 -16.14 27.57 1.43
C GLY A 361 -17.06 26.90 0.40
N ARG A 362 -17.12 25.56 0.45
CA ARG A 362 -18.05 24.73 -0.32
C ARG A 362 -19.31 24.41 0.48
N ALA A 363 -20.47 24.43 -0.18
CA ALA A 363 -21.73 23.98 0.40
C ALA A 363 -22.67 23.33 -0.63
N VAL A 364 -23.50 22.42 -0.15
CA VAL A 364 -24.56 21.76 -0.92
C VAL A 364 -25.90 22.02 -0.24
N PHE A 365 -26.86 22.60 -0.95
CA PHE A 365 -28.15 22.91 -0.35
C PHE A 365 -29.30 22.82 -1.35
N LEU A 366 -30.53 22.81 -0.83
CA LEU A 366 -31.71 22.99 -1.66
C LEU A 366 -32.06 24.47 -1.82
N ARG A 367 -32.35 24.85 -3.06
CA ARG A 367 -33.04 26.10 -3.40
C ARG A 367 -34.37 25.74 -4.06
N GLY A 368 -35.47 25.82 -3.29
CA GLY A 368 -36.73 25.22 -3.71
C GLY A 368 -36.58 23.70 -3.80
N GLU A 369 -36.87 23.11 -4.96
CA GLU A 369 -36.71 21.67 -5.22
C GLU A 369 -35.40 21.34 -5.95
N GLN A 370 -34.48 22.29 -6.08
CA GLN A 370 -33.25 22.14 -6.85
C GLN A 370 -32.04 21.93 -5.94
N ILE A 371 -31.24 20.89 -6.22
CA ILE A 371 -29.96 20.62 -5.55
C ILE A 371 -28.91 21.55 -6.15
N MET A 372 -28.30 22.36 -5.29
CA MET A 372 -27.31 23.37 -5.65
C MET A 372 -25.96 23.02 -5.02
N PHE A 373 -24.90 23.08 -5.81
CA PHE A 373 -23.52 23.15 -5.33
C PHE A 373 -23.08 24.61 -5.34
N ALA A 374 -22.42 25.05 -4.28
CA ALA A 374 -21.90 26.40 -4.18
C ALA A 374 -20.46 26.38 -3.68
N HIS A 375 -19.59 27.14 -4.35
CA HIS A 375 -18.22 27.41 -3.93
C HIS A 375 -18.03 28.92 -3.91
N GLY A 376 -17.98 29.50 -2.71
CA GLY A 376 -17.95 30.95 -2.55
C GLY A 376 -19.20 31.62 -3.15
N LYS A 377 -19.01 32.35 -4.25
CA LYS A 377 -20.09 33.02 -4.99
C LYS A 377 -20.56 32.25 -6.23
N GLU A 378 -19.84 31.20 -6.61
CA GLU A 378 -20.17 30.38 -7.76
C GLU A 378 -21.19 29.33 -7.34
N GLU A 379 -22.24 29.19 -8.14
CA GLU A 379 -23.30 28.23 -7.87
C GLU A 379 -23.59 27.42 -9.13
N THR A 380 -23.75 26.12 -8.95
CA THR A 380 -24.04 25.16 -10.01
C THR A 380 -25.28 24.35 -9.65
N ALA A 381 -26.22 24.33 -10.59
CA ALA A 381 -27.40 23.48 -10.55
C ALA A 381 -27.02 22.02 -10.82
N VAL A 382 -27.30 21.11 -9.89
CA VAL A 382 -26.99 19.68 -10.06
C VAL A 382 -28.18 18.95 -10.61
N SER A 383 -29.27 18.81 -9.86
CA SER A 383 -30.47 18.06 -10.26
C SER A 383 -31.71 18.60 -9.56
N GLN A 384 -32.90 18.27 -10.06
CA GLN A 384 -34.15 18.50 -9.33
C GLN A 384 -34.47 17.31 -8.44
N LEU A 385 -35.07 17.57 -7.28
CA LEU A 385 -35.44 16.53 -6.33
C LEU A 385 -36.43 15.52 -6.95
N ALA A 386 -37.29 15.97 -7.88
CA ALA A 386 -38.21 15.11 -8.62
C ALA A 386 -37.51 14.13 -9.57
N ASP A 387 -36.30 14.46 -10.04
CA ASP A 387 -35.52 13.64 -10.96
C ASP A 387 -34.62 12.63 -10.22
N VAL A 388 -34.50 12.75 -8.88
CA VAL A 388 -33.78 11.81 -8.04
C VAL A 388 -34.53 10.47 -8.03
N ALA A 389 -34.20 9.60 -8.98
CA ALA A 389 -34.90 8.34 -9.22
C ALA A 389 -34.35 7.15 -8.41
N LEU A 390 -33.56 7.43 -7.37
CA LEU A 390 -33.14 6.43 -6.41
C LEU A 390 -34.38 5.71 -5.84
N ALA A 391 -34.24 4.43 -5.45
CA ALA A 391 -35.28 3.69 -4.71
C ALA A 391 -35.48 4.23 -3.27
N ILE A 392 -35.42 5.55 -3.11
CA ILE A 392 -35.43 6.30 -1.89
C ILE A 392 -36.70 7.13 -1.90
N ASP A 393 -37.56 6.86 -0.93
CA ASP A 393 -38.74 7.67 -0.70
C ASP A 393 -38.30 9.03 -0.14
N ILE A 394 -38.09 10.02 -1.01
CA ILE A 394 -37.69 11.39 -0.67
C ILE A 394 -38.74 12.13 0.18
N THR A 395 -39.93 11.55 0.36
CA THR A 395 -40.96 12.10 1.26
C THR A 395 -40.70 11.76 2.73
N GLN A 396 -39.81 10.79 3.01
CA GLN A 396 -39.42 10.45 4.37
C GLN A 396 -38.54 11.55 4.98
N PRO A 397 -38.79 11.93 6.25
CA PRO A 397 -37.96 12.91 6.95
C PRO A 397 -36.48 12.49 6.98
N GLY A 398 -35.58 13.42 6.62
CA GLY A 398 -34.13 13.18 6.67
C GLY A 398 -33.53 12.54 5.41
N HIS A 399 -34.36 12.00 4.48
CA HIS A 399 -33.83 11.37 3.27
C HIS A 399 -33.21 12.39 2.31
N VAL A 400 -33.82 13.56 2.18
CA VAL A 400 -33.27 14.67 1.40
C VAL A 400 -31.89 15.04 1.92
N GLU A 401 -31.75 15.26 3.23
CA GLU A 401 -30.47 15.57 3.87
C GLU A 401 -29.42 14.49 3.65
N ASN A 402 -29.81 13.21 3.66
CA ASN A 402 -28.90 12.10 3.36
C ASN A 402 -28.43 12.12 1.90
N VAL A 403 -29.30 12.46 0.94
CA VAL A 403 -28.89 12.63 -0.46
C VAL A 403 -27.89 13.78 -0.55
N LEU A 404 -28.19 14.93 0.07
CA LEU A 404 -27.30 16.10 0.07
C LEU A 404 -25.93 15.78 0.69
N ALA A 405 -25.89 15.02 1.78
CA ALA A 405 -24.65 14.57 2.42
C ALA A 405 -23.83 13.66 1.48
N ALA A 406 -24.47 12.73 0.79
CA ALA A 406 -23.80 11.81 -0.12
C ALA A 406 -23.21 12.53 -1.34
N VAL A 407 -23.96 13.45 -1.96
CA VAL A 407 -23.47 14.22 -3.11
C VAL A 407 -22.39 15.24 -2.70
N ALA A 408 -22.48 15.81 -1.48
CA ALA A 408 -21.42 16.65 -0.92
C ALA A 408 -20.12 15.86 -0.69
N ALA A 409 -20.22 14.62 -0.19
CA ALA A 409 -19.06 13.74 -0.03
C ALA A 409 -18.45 13.32 -1.38
N ALA A 410 -19.28 13.02 -2.38
CA ALA A 410 -18.81 12.76 -3.73
C ALA A 410 -18.11 13.98 -4.35
N TRP A 411 -18.68 15.17 -4.18
CA TRP A 411 -18.06 16.40 -4.67
C TRP A 411 -16.75 16.73 -3.95
N ALA A 412 -16.66 16.40 -2.65
CA ALA A 412 -15.43 16.52 -1.88
C ALA A 412 -14.31 15.55 -2.32
N LEU A 413 -14.67 14.43 -2.95
CA LEU A 413 -13.75 13.48 -3.58
C LEU A 413 -13.46 13.82 -5.06
N ASP A 414 -13.82 15.03 -5.49
CA ASP A 414 -13.63 15.54 -6.84
C ASP A 414 -14.33 14.72 -7.95
N LEU A 415 -15.45 14.07 -7.61
CA LEU A 415 -16.28 13.42 -8.63
C LEU A 415 -16.89 14.50 -9.57
N PRO A 416 -16.89 14.26 -10.90
CA PRO A 416 -17.51 15.17 -11.84
C PRO A 416 -19.00 15.38 -11.54
N VAL A 417 -19.47 16.63 -11.62
CA VAL A 417 -20.87 16.98 -11.31
C VAL A 417 -21.86 16.21 -12.17
N ASP A 418 -21.54 15.97 -13.45
CA ASP A 418 -22.39 15.18 -14.35
C ASP A 418 -22.51 13.72 -13.91
N LEU A 419 -21.42 13.12 -13.39
CA LEU A 419 -21.46 11.77 -12.83
C LEU A 419 -22.31 11.70 -11.56
N ILE A 420 -22.18 12.72 -10.70
CA ILE A 420 -22.99 12.82 -9.48
C ILE A 420 -24.47 12.94 -9.84
N ARG A 421 -24.82 13.79 -10.82
CA ARG A 421 -26.18 13.94 -11.36
C ARG A 421 -26.70 12.61 -11.89
N ASP A 422 -25.99 11.98 -12.80
CA ASP A 422 -26.42 10.71 -13.41
C ASP A 422 -26.58 9.61 -12.34
N GLY A 423 -25.72 9.58 -11.33
CA GLY A 423 -25.74 8.59 -10.26
C GLY A 423 -26.93 8.69 -9.30
N ILE A 424 -27.44 9.90 -9.07
CA ILE A 424 -28.65 10.15 -8.25
C ILE A 424 -29.94 10.10 -9.07
N GLU A 425 -29.88 10.32 -10.38
CA GLU A 425 -31.02 10.21 -11.30
C GLU A 425 -31.22 8.79 -11.84
N ALA A 426 -30.21 7.93 -11.77
CA ALA A 426 -30.31 6.55 -12.21
C ALA A 426 -31.23 5.71 -11.30
N VAL A 427 -32.25 5.10 -11.90
CA VAL A 427 -33.15 4.14 -11.23
C VAL A 427 -32.35 2.88 -10.85
N ASP A 428 -32.48 2.48 -9.58
CA ASP A 428 -31.99 1.17 -9.13
C ASP A 428 -32.73 0.05 -9.87
N ASP A 429 -32.05 -0.67 -10.76
CA ASP A 429 -32.50 -2.01 -11.20
C ASP A 429 -32.14 -3.06 -10.12
N VAL A 430 -32.37 -2.72 -8.85
CA VAL A 430 -32.17 -3.63 -7.71
C VAL A 430 -33.47 -4.38 -7.49
N GLY A 431 -33.78 -5.29 -8.42
CA GLY A 431 -35.09 -5.94 -8.46
C GLY A 431 -35.21 -7.16 -9.38
N ALA A 432 -34.13 -7.89 -9.66
CA ALA A 432 -34.25 -9.24 -10.22
C ALA A 432 -33.13 -10.15 -9.71
N ASP A 433 -33.26 -10.62 -8.48
CA ASP A 433 -32.79 -11.97 -8.14
C ASP A 433 -33.54 -12.96 -9.06
N LYS A 434 -33.04 -13.14 -10.28
CA LYS A 434 -33.38 -14.27 -11.14
C LYS A 434 -32.29 -15.33 -10.97
N LYS A 435 -32.65 -16.27 -10.09
CA LYS A 435 -32.14 -17.64 -9.85
C LYS A 435 -31.08 -17.81 -8.79
#